data_AF-X0ZYU8-F1
#
_entry.id   AF-X0ZYU8-F1
#
_cell.length_a   1.000
_cell.length_b   1.000
_cell.length_c   1.000
_cell.angle_alpha   90.00
_cell.angle_beta   90.00
_cell.angle_gamma   90.00
#
_symmetry.space_group_name_H-M   'P 1'
#
loop_
_entity.id
_entity.type
_entity.pdbx_description
1 polymer ?
#
loop_
_entity_poly.entity_id
_entity_poly.type
_entity_poly.pdbx_seq_one_letter_code
_entity_poly.pdbx_strand_id
1 'polypeptide(L)'
;MPQPRLAETRIYRGCQTHNTEDSQFCKKCATPLPGIDEIIHTKTLETPTEELTRGSVFAHRYEIIEELGKGGMGRVYRVFDKKVDGEV
;
A
#
# COMPACT_ATOMS: atom_id res chain seq x y z
N MET A 1 -6.33 -15.62 -46.89
CA MET A 1 -7.38 -15.49 -45.87
C MET A 1 -6.70 -15.32 -44.52
N PRO A 2 -6.53 -14.09 -43.98
CA PRO A 2 -5.95 -13.91 -42.66
C PRO A 2 -7.01 -14.29 -41.61
N GLN A 3 -6.61 -15.08 -40.61
CA GLN A 3 -7.48 -15.55 -39.54
C GLN A 3 -8.09 -14.37 -38.76
N PRO A 4 -9.35 -14.45 -38.30
CA PRO A 4 -9.89 -13.43 -37.41
C PRO A 4 -9.11 -13.52 -36.09
N ARG A 5 -8.41 -12.44 -35.73
CA ARG A 5 -7.83 -12.30 -34.38
C ARG A 5 -8.97 -12.53 -33.40
N LEU A 6 -8.88 -13.58 -32.60
CA LEU A 6 -9.76 -13.80 -31.46
C LEU A 6 -9.62 -12.56 -30.59
N ALA A 7 -10.61 -11.68 -30.59
CA ALA A 7 -10.62 -10.54 -29.69
C ALA A 7 -10.57 -11.10 -28.28
N GLU A 8 -9.46 -10.85 -27.58
CA GLU A 8 -9.29 -11.22 -26.19
C GLU A 8 -10.43 -10.52 -25.40
N THR A 9 -11.25 -11.31 -24.71
CA THR A 9 -12.44 -10.79 -24.01
C THR A 9 -12.26 -10.87 -22.50
N ARG A 10 -12.68 -9.82 -21.79
CA ARG A 10 -12.67 -9.76 -20.32
C ARG A 10 -14.07 -9.82 -19.72
N ILE A 11 -14.23 -10.59 -18.66
CA ILE A 11 -15.53 -10.77 -17.97
C ILE A 11 -15.61 -9.82 -16.77
N TYR A 12 -16.65 -8.99 -16.72
CA TYR A 12 -16.94 -8.16 -15.55
C TYR A 12 -17.68 -8.95 -14.48
N ARG A 13 -17.12 -9.07 -13.26
CA ARG A 13 -17.69 -9.92 -12.21
C ARG A 13 -19.03 -9.43 -11.65
N GLY A 14 -19.35 -8.14 -11.73
CA GLY A 14 -20.61 -7.60 -11.20
C GLY A 14 -21.87 -8.03 -11.98
N CYS A 15 -21.76 -8.19 -13.30
CA CYS A 15 -22.90 -8.59 -14.15
C CYS A 15 -22.60 -9.72 -15.15
N GLN A 16 -21.42 -10.35 -15.00
CA GLN A 16 -20.91 -11.51 -15.75
C GLN A 16 -20.95 -11.32 -17.27
N THR A 17 -20.70 -10.10 -17.73
CA THR A 17 -20.73 -9.77 -19.17
C THR A 17 -19.33 -9.80 -19.77
N HIS A 18 -19.21 -10.38 -20.97
CA HIS A 18 -18.00 -10.32 -21.78
C HIS A 18 -17.86 -8.95 -22.47
N ASN A 19 -16.74 -8.28 -22.24
CA ASN A 19 -16.34 -7.03 -22.88
C ASN A 19 -15.07 -7.26 -23.70
N THR A 20 -14.79 -6.38 -24.66
CA THR A 20 -13.47 -6.40 -25.32
C THR A 20 -12.38 -6.05 -24.30
N GLU A 21 -11.17 -6.54 -24.49
CA GLU A 21 -10.05 -6.22 -23.60
C GLU A 21 -9.82 -4.71 -23.44
N ASP A 22 -9.96 -3.95 -24.53
CA ASP A 22 -9.84 -2.48 -24.55
C ASP A 22 -11.04 -1.72 -23.95
N SER A 23 -12.16 -2.38 -23.64
CA SER A 23 -13.37 -1.70 -23.15
C SER A 23 -13.15 -1.13 -21.76
N GLN A 24 -13.05 0.19 -21.57
CA GLN A 24 -12.91 0.81 -20.24
C GLN A 24 -14.15 0.67 -19.33
N PHE A 25 -15.32 0.41 -19.90
CA PHE A 25 -16.58 0.25 -19.17
C PHE A 25 -17.31 -1.01 -19.59
N CYS A 26 -18.12 -1.57 -18.68
CA CYS A 26 -18.96 -2.71 -19.00
C CYS A 26 -20.10 -2.31 -19.96
N LYS A 27 -20.21 -3.00 -21.10
CA LYS A 27 -21.24 -2.72 -22.11
C LYS A 27 -22.69 -2.92 -21.65
N LYS A 28 -22.91 -3.62 -20.53
CA LYS A 28 -24.24 -3.94 -20.00
C LYS A 28 -24.70 -3.01 -18.88
N CYS A 29 -23.80 -2.62 -17.98
CA CYS A 29 -24.15 -1.85 -16.78
C CYS A 29 -23.31 -0.59 -16.58
N ALA A 30 -22.50 -0.22 -17.57
CA ALA A 30 -21.63 0.96 -17.59
C ALA A 30 -20.62 1.06 -16.44
N THR A 31 -20.40 -0.01 -15.67
CA THR A 31 -19.42 0.02 -14.58
C THR A 31 -17.99 0.10 -15.13
N PRO A 32 -17.11 0.98 -14.60
CA PRO A 32 -15.71 1.03 -14.99
C PRO A 32 -15.03 -0.32 -14.74
N LEU A 33 -14.23 -0.76 -15.71
CA LEU A 33 -13.47 -1.99 -15.68
C LEU A 33 -11.99 -1.64 -15.43
N PRO A 34 -11.30 -2.28 -14.47
CA PRO A 34 -9.94 -1.92 -14.10
C PRO A 34 -9.01 -2.01 -15.31
N GLY A 35 -8.29 -0.93 -15.63
CA GLY A 35 -7.38 -0.90 -16.77
C GLY A 35 -6.18 -1.83 -16.54
N ILE A 36 -5.63 -2.42 -17.60
CA ILE A 36 -4.39 -3.22 -17.50
C ILE A 36 -3.24 -2.33 -16.95
N ASP A 37 -3.25 -1.03 -17.24
CA ASP A 37 -2.32 -0.05 -16.68
C ASP A 37 -2.46 0.21 -15.17
N GLU A 38 -3.61 -0.09 -14.56
CA GLU A 38 -3.78 0.08 -13.10
C GLU A 38 -2.99 -0.97 -12.30
N ILE A 39 -2.59 -2.07 -12.94
CA ILE A 39 -1.84 -3.15 -12.30
C ILE A 39 -0.33 -2.78 -12.20
N ILE A 40 0.15 -1.80 -12.97
CA ILE A 40 1.57 -1.37 -12.99
C ILE A 40 1.85 -0.26 -11.96
N HIS A 41 1.02 -0.14 -10.92
CA HIS A 41 1.44 0.64 -9.75
C HIS A 41 2.39 -0.20 -8.91
N THR A 42 3.70 0.00 -9.09
CA THR A 42 4.67 -0.30 -8.04
C THR A 42 4.39 0.66 -6.88
N LYS A 43 3.37 0.34 -6.07
CA LYS A 43 3.19 0.98 -4.77
C LYS A 43 4.46 0.66 -3.98
N THR A 44 5.26 1.69 -3.73
CA THR A 44 6.24 1.64 -2.65
C THR A 44 5.47 1.14 -1.43
N LEU A 45 5.89 0.02 -0.86
CA LEU A 45 5.42 -0.37 0.45
C LEU A 45 5.80 0.78 1.37
N GLU A 46 4.83 1.64 1.71
CA GLU A 46 4.97 2.52 2.83
C GLU A 46 5.29 1.59 3.99
N THR A 47 6.55 1.62 4.42
CA THR A 47 6.97 0.90 5.60
C THR A 47 5.97 1.34 6.65
N PRO A 48 5.24 0.41 7.31
CA PRO A 48 4.38 0.80 8.41
C PRO A 48 5.25 1.68 9.27
N THR A 49 4.88 2.95 9.39
CA THR A 49 5.55 3.84 10.32
C THR A 49 5.37 3.09 11.61
N GLU A 50 6.42 2.42 12.11
CA GLU A 50 6.46 1.96 13.47
C GLU A 50 6.33 3.27 14.24
N GLU A 51 5.09 3.67 14.49
CA GLU A 51 4.79 4.63 15.52
C GLU A 51 5.24 3.88 16.76
N LEU A 52 6.48 4.19 17.12
CA LEU A 52 7.13 3.87 18.36
C LEU A 52 6.26 4.49 19.45
N THR A 53 5.18 3.78 19.75
CA THR A 53 4.16 4.16 20.71
C THR A 53 4.80 4.10 22.09
N ARG A 54 4.32 4.97 22.98
CA ARG A 54 4.78 5.04 24.37
C ARG A 54 4.77 3.64 24.99
N GLY A 55 5.91 3.18 25.51
CA GLY A 55 6.08 1.84 26.10
C GLY A 55 6.49 0.73 25.11
N SER A 56 6.65 1.03 23.82
CA SER A 56 7.28 0.07 22.89
C SER A 56 8.79 0.01 23.09
N VAL A 57 9.39 -1.16 22.82
CA VAL A 57 10.83 -1.37 22.94
C VAL A 57 11.44 -1.42 21.54
N PHE A 58 12.15 -0.36 21.18
CA PHE A 58 12.92 -0.28 19.95
C PHE A 58 14.23 -1.08 20.07
N ALA A 59 14.49 -1.89 19.05
CA ALA A 59 15.69 -2.73 18.93
C ALA A 59 15.98 -3.60 20.18
N HIS A 60 14.95 -3.97 20.95
CA HIS A 60 15.07 -4.72 22.22
C HIS A 60 15.92 -4.05 23.32
N ARG A 61 16.25 -2.76 23.19
CA ARG A 61 17.11 -2.06 24.16
C ARG A 61 16.54 -0.72 24.61
N TYR A 62 15.87 -0.02 23.70
CA TYR A 62 15.42 1.35 23.93
C TYR A 62 13.92 1.34 24.17
N GLU A 63 13.50 1.62 25.39
CA GLU A 63 12.08 1.75 25.69
C GLU A 63 11.62 3.20 25.47
N ILE A 64 10.61 3.41 24.63
CA ILE A 64 10.15 4.76 24.29
C ILE A 64 9.31 5.33 25.42
N ILE A 65 9.80 6.43 26.01
CA ILE A 65 9.12 7.15 27.08
C ILE A 65 8.17 8.18 26.51
N GLU A 66 8.56 8.99 25.53
CA GLU A 66 7.67 9.98 24.89
C GLU A 66 8.21 10.51 23.55
N GLU A 67 7.32 11.09 22.72
CA GLU A 67 7.71 11.81 21.51
C GLU A 67 8.02 13.27 21.86
N LEU A 68 9.23 13.72 21.52
CA LEU A 68 9.72 15.07 21.78
C LEU A 68 9.46 16.02 20.61
N GLY A 69 9.30 15.49 19.38
CA GLY A 69 8.97 16.33 18.24
C GLY A 69 8.97 15.59 16.90
N LYS A 70 8.36 16.22 15.90
CA LYS A 70 8.24 15.71 14.52
C LYS A 70 8.74 16.76 13.55
N GLY A 71 9.57 16.35 12.60
CA GLY A 71 10.09 17.20 11.53
C GLY A 71 10.03 16.49 10.17
N GLY A 72 10.52 17.16 9.13
CA GLY A 72 10.52 16.62 7.77
C GLY A 72 11.35 15.35 7.58
N MET A 73 12.34 15.12 8.44
CA MET A 73 13.23 13.95 8.39
C MET A 73 12.87 12.83 9.37
N GLY A 74 11.84 13.01 10.22
CA GLY A 74 11.44 11.97 11.17
C GLY A 74 10.87 12.50 12.47
N ARG A 75 10.78 11.60 13.45
CA ARG A 75 10.27 11.86 14.82
C ARG A 75 11.40 11.62 15.82
N VAL A 76 11.45 12.45 16.85
CA VAL A 76 12.41 12.37 17.95
C VAL A 76 11.69 11.83 19.17
N TYR A 77 12.25 10.80 19.80
CA TYR A 77 11.69 10.15 20.98
C TYR A 77 12.69 10.20 22.13
N ARG A 78 12.20 10.43 23.35
CA ARG A 78 12.93 10.19 24.59
C ARG A 78 12.88 8.70 24.90
N VAL A 79 14.02 8.08 25.19
CA VAL A 79 14.11 6.64 25.40
C VAL A 79 14.89 6.28 26.66
N PHE A 80 14.55 5.14 27.26
CA PHE A 80 15.32 4.53 28.34
C PHE A 80 16.23 3.44 27.77
N ASP A 81 17.55 3.55 27.95
CA ASP A 81 18.51 2.53 27.51
C ASP A 81 18.68 1.46 28.60
N LYS A 82 18.10 0.27 28.35
CA LYS A 82 18.18 -0.88 29.26
C LYS A 82 19.59 -1.45 29.44
N LYS A 83 20.54 -1.11 28.56
CA LYS A 83 21.93 -1.60 28.65
C LYS A 83 22.80 -0.72 29.54
N VAL A 84 22.47 0.57 29.65
CA VAL A 84 23.28 1.57 30.36
C VAL A 84 22.58 2.06 31.64
N ASP A 85 21.33 1.66 31.87
CA ASP A 85 20.49 2.07 33.00
C ASP A 85 20.36 3.59 33.08
N GLY A 86 20.26 4.22 31.91
CA GLY A 86 20.33 5.67 31.74
C GLY A 86 19.30 6.20 30.74
N GLU A 87 18.87 7.43 30.99
CA GLU A 87 17.95 8.20 30.14
C GLU A 87 18.77 9.10 29.19
N VAL A 88 18.44 9.12 27.89
CA VAL A 88 19.17 9.89 26.85
C VAL A 88 18.20 10.64 25.94
#